data_AF-A0A1M5EU13-F1
#
_entry.id   AF-A0A1M5EU13-F1
#
_cell.length_a   1.000
_cell.length_b   1.000
_cell.length_c   1.000
_cell.angle_alpha   90.00
_cell.angle_beta   90.00
_cell.angle_gamma   90.00
#
_symmetry.space_group_name_H-M   'P 1'
#
loop_
_entity.id
_entity.type
_entity.pdbx_description
1 polymer ?
#
loop_
_entity_poly.entity_id
_entity_poly.type
_entity_poly.pdbx_seq_one_letter_code
_entity_poly.pdbx_strand_id
1 'polypeptide(L)'
;MARVAAYGDSERERLLGDASIIRNRRKVDAAIHNAGVVEGLQREHGSFKAWLDMHHPLSLEEWVRLFKRTFRFTGPEIVNEFLMSTGHLPGAHRDECPVQARILACHPPWRQKPR
;
A
#
# COMPACT_ATOMS: atom_id res chain seq x y z
N MET A 1 1.42 13.22 4.48
CA MET A 1 1.64 12.15 5.47
C MET A 1 1.93 12.71 6.86
N ALA A 2 2.74 13.78 6.97
CA ALA A 2 3.06 14.52 8.20
C ALA A 2 1.99 14.55 9.30
N ARG A 3 0.75 14.95 8.99
CA ARG A 3 -0.33 15.04 9.98
C ARG A 3 -0.56 13.72 10.73
N VAL A 4 -0.74 12.61 10.02
CA VAL A 4 -1.02 11.30 10.62
C VAL A 4 0.24 10.72 11.26
N ALA A 5 1.41 10.96 10.67
CA ALA A 5 2.69 10.54 11.23
C ALA A 5 2.97 11.16 12.61
N ALA A 6 2.47 12.38 12.85
CA ALA A 6 2.61 13.11 14.11
C ALA A 6 1.58 12.74 15.19
N TYR A 7 0.66 11.81 14.93
CA TYR A 7 -0.40 11.47 15.89
C TYR A 7 0.15 10.86 17.19
N GLY A 8 -0.20 11.50 18.29
CA GLY A 8 0.16 11.12 19.65
C GLY A 8 -0.95 10.32 20.32
N ASP A 9 -0.85 10.20 21.64
CA ASP A 9 -1.78 9.39 22.43
C ASP A 9 -3.19 9.99 22.47
N SER A 10 -3.32 11.31 22.42
CA SER A 10 -4.61 11.99 22.30
C SER A 10 -5.36 11.57 21.05
N GLU A 11 -4.68 11.53 19.89
CA GLU A 11 -5.30 11.09 18.64
C GLU A 11 -5.61 9.60 18.64
N ARG A 12 -4.76 8.77 19.25
CA ARG A 12 -5.05 7.33 19.43
C ARG A 12 -6.32 7.12 20.22
N GLU A 13 -6.46 7.80 21.37
CA GLU A 13 -7.64 7.70 22.22
C GLU A 13 -8.90 8.20 21.50
N ARG A 14 -8.80 9.36 20.83
CA ARG A 14 -9.89 9.90 20.01
C ARG A 14 -10.35 8.91 18.94
N LEU A 15 -9.42 8.30 18.19
CA LEU A 15 -9.72 7.32 17.14
C LEU A 15 -10.33 6.03 17.72
N LEU A 16 -9.91 5.60 18.91
CA LEU A 16 -10.50 4.43 19.58
C LEU A 16 -11.91 4.69 20.10
N GLY A 17 -12.28 5.95 20.34
CA GLY A 17 -13.65 6.36 20.65
C GLY A 17 -14.55 6.54 19.42
N ASP A 18 -13.98 6.66 18.21
CA ASP A 18 -14.71 6.95 16.98
C ASP A 18 -15.44 5.72 16.44
N ALA A 19 -16.77 5.73 16.48
CA ALA A 19 -17.60 4.63 16.03
C ALA A 19 -17.72 4.51 14.50
N SER A 20 -17.26 5.51 13.74
CA SER A 20 -17.27 5.47 12.27
C SER A 20 -16.15 4.60 11.68
N ILE A 21 -15.18 4.17 12.51
CA ILE A 21 -14.04 3.36 12.08
C ILE A 21 -13.94 2.04 12.85
N ILE A 22 -13.06 1.16 12.37
CA ILE A 22 -12.71 -0.08 13.09
C ILE A 22 -11.85 0.28 14.31
N ARG A 23 -12.45 0.23 15.50
CA ARG A 23 -11.84 0.54 16.81
C ARG A 23 -10.87 -0.54 17.30
N ASN A 24 -9.78 -0.75 16.56
CA ASN A 24 -8.72 -1.69 16.93
C ASN A 24 -7.40 -0.96 17.14
N ARG A 25 -6.89 -0.98 18.38
CA ARG A 25 -5.66 -0.28 18.77
C ARG A 25 -4.46 -0.64 17.90
N ARG A 26 -4.25 -1.93 17.62
CA ARG A 26 -3.11 -2.38 16.80
C ARG A 26 -3.20 -1.87 15.35
N LYS A 27 -4.41 -1.79 14.77
CA LYS A 27 -4.62 -1.21 13.44
C LYS A 27 -4.37 0.31 13.42
N VAL A 28 -4.84 1.04 14.43
CA VAL A 28 -4.58 2.48 14.57
C VAL A 28 -3.08 2.75 14.69
N ASP A 29 -2.38 2.02 15.57
CA ASP A 29 -0.94 2.16 15.76
C ASP A 29 -0.15 1.83 14.49
N ALA A 30 -0.58 0.81 13.74
CA ALA A 30 0.02 0.46 12.46
C ALA A 30 -0.18 1.55 11.41
N ALA A 31 -1.37 2.16 11.32
CA ALA A 31 -1.63 3.24 10.39
C ALA A 31 -0.76 4.48 10.67
N ILE A 32 -0.61 4.86 11.94
CA ILE A 32 0.26 5.97 12.37
C ILE A 32 1.73 5.67 12.04
N HIS A 33 2.21 4.48 12.40
CA HIS A 33 3.57 4.05 12.08
C HIS A 33 3.84 4.05 10.56
N ASN A 34 2.95 3.43 9.78
CA ASN A 34 3.08 3.34 8.34
C ASN A 34 3.05 4.74 7.68
N ALA A 35 2.27 5.69 8.21
CA ALA A 35 2.28 7.07 7.72
C ALA A 35 3.65 7.72 7.88
N GLY A 36 4.35 7.49 9.00
CA GLY A 36 5.72 7.94 9.20
C GLY A 36 6.72 7.27 8.24
N VAL A 37 6.57 5.97 8.01
CA VAL A 37 7.39 5.24 7.01
C VAL A 37 7.18 5.81 5.61
N VAL A 38 5.93 5.98 5.18
CA VAL A 38 5.61 6.56 3.86
C VAL A 38 6.18 7.96 3.72
N GLU A 39 6.14 8.79 4.77
CA GLU A 39 6.77 10.10 4.76
C GLU A 39 8.29 10.03 4.55
N GLY A 40 8.97 9.08 5.21
CA GLY A 40 10.39 8.80 4.98
C GLY A 40 10.67 8.41 3.53
N LEU A 41 9.91 7.45 2.99
CA LEU A 41 10.03 7.02 1.60
C LEU A 41 9.78 8.16 0.60
N GLN A 42 8.84 9.06 0.89
CA GLN A 42 8.59 10.25 0.07
C GLN A 42 9.81 11.19 0.05
N ARG A 43 10.53 11.36 1.16
CA ARG A 43 11.76 12.16 1.19
C ARG A 43 12.91 11.50 0.43
N GLU A 44 13.08 10.18 0.59
CA GLU A 44 14.20 9.44 0.01
C GLU A 44 14.04 9.14 -1.48
N HIS A 45 12.80 8.86 -1.93
CA HIS A 45 12.51 8.42 -3.29
C HIS A 45 11.64 9.41 -4.07
N GLY A 46 11.34 10.58 -3.49
CA GLY A 46 10.45 11.61 -4.05
C GLY A 46 8.95 11.28 -3.93
N SER A 47 8.56 10.01 -3.98
CA SER A 47 7.19 9.57 -3.70
C SER A 47 7.09 8.09 -3.32
N PHE A 48 5.98 7.70 -2.69
CA PHE A 48 5.70 6.28 -2.43
C PHE A 48 5.51 5.49 -3.74
N LYS A 49 4.91 6.12 -4.77
CA LYS A 49 4.79 5.50 -6.10
C LYS A 49 6.17 5.24 -6.70
N ALA A 50 7.07 6.21 -6.67
CA ALA A 50 8.43 6.05 -7.19
C ALA A 50 9.20 4.95 -6.45
N TRP A 51 8.96 4.78 -5.14
CA TRP A 51 9.49 3.64 -4.39
C TRP A 51 8.91 2.30 -4.88
N LEU A 52 7.59 2.21 -5.12
CA LEU A 52 6.98 1.00 -5.71
C LEU A 52 7.54 0.71 -7.10
N ASP A 53 7.63 1.73 -7.96
CA ASP A 53 8.15 1.61 -9.33
C ASP A 53 9.61 1.12 -9.33
N MET A 54 10.43 1.57 -8.38
CA MET A 54 11.84 1.17 -8.25
C MET A 54 12.03 -0.32 -7.93
N HIS A 55 11.11 -0.89 -7.16
CA HIS A 55 11.13 -2.33 -6.85
C HIS A 55 10.45 -3.16 -7.94
N HIS A 56 9.61 -2.58 -8.79
CA HIS A 56 8.95 -3.35 -9.84
C HIS A 56 9.93 -3.77 -10.96
N PRO A 57 9.91 -5.04 -11.44
CA PRO A 57 9.04 -6.14 -11.01
C PRO A 57 9.64 -6.96 -9.86
N LEU A 58 8.77 -7.32 -8.90
CA LEU A 58 9.03 -8.39 -7.93
C LEU A 58 7.89 -9.41 -7.99
N SER A 59 8.20 -10.67 -7.65
CA SER A 59 7.19 -11.68 -7.36
C SER A 59 6.36 -11.30 -6.12
N LEU A 60 5.17 -11.89 -5.96
CA LEU A 60 4.33 -11.65 -4.77
C LEU A 60 5.09 -12.00 -3.49
N GLU A 61 5.88 -13.08 -3.46
CA GLU A 61 6.66 -13.47 -2.28
C GLU A 61 7.72 -12.41 -1.91
N GLU A 62 8.42 -11.88 -2.90
CA GLU A 62 9.40 -10.81 -2.70
C GLU A 62 8.74 -9.51 -2.23
N TRP A 63 7.59 -9.14 -2.80
CA TRP A 63 6.78 -8.03 -2.33
C TRP A 63 6.35 -8.20 -0.89
N VAL A 64 5.87 -9.39 -0.51
CA VAL A 64 5.47 -9.69 0.87
C VAL A 64 6.67 -9.55 1.82
N ARG A 65 7.85 -10.05 1.44
CA ARG A 65 9.08 -9.90 2.23
C ARG A 65 9.47 -8.43 2.36
N LEU A 66 9.39 -7.65 1.28
CA LEU A 66 9.69 -6.22 1.31
C LEU A 66 8.73 -5.46 2.24
N PHE A 67 7.42 -5.61 2.04
CA PHE A 67 6.41 -4.92 2.82
C PHE A 67 6.48 -5.29 4.30
N LYS A 68 6.71 -6.56 4.66
CA LYS A 68 6.85 -6.97 6.07
C LYS A 68 8.06 -6.36 6.78
N ARG A 69 9.15 -6.07 6.05
CA ARG A 69 10.32 -5.37 6.63
C ARG A 69 10.07 -3.87 6.78
N THR A 70 9.25 -3.30 5.90
CA THR A 70 9.07 -1.85 5.80
C THR A 70 7.86 -1.35 6.61
N PHE A 71 6.77 -2.11 6.67
CA PHE A 71 5.48 -1.68 7.22
C PHE A 71 4.95 -2.64 8.29
N ARG A 72 3.99 -2.16 9.07
CA ARG A 72 3.20 -2.96 10.01
C ARG A 72 1.85 -3.32 9.42
N PHE A 73 1.30 -4.47 9.83
CA PHE A 73 -0.01 -4.95 9.37
C PHE A 73 -0.11 -5.20 7.84
N THR A 74 0.98 -5.61 7.23
CA THR A 74 1.05 -5.92 5.79
C THR A 74 1.33 -7.41 5.57
N GLY A 75 0.36 -8.25 5.94
CA GLY A 75 0.40 -9.69 5.68
C GLY A 75 0.25 -10.02 4.19
N PRO A 76 0.43 -11.30 3.79
CA PRO A 76 0.40 -11.72 2.39
C PRO A 76 -0.81 -11.22 1.60
N GLU A 77 -2.02 -11.39 2.15
CA GLU A 77 -3.23 -10.96 1.44
C GLU A 77 -3.36 -9.45 1.34
N ILE A 78 -2.95 -8.71 2.37
CA ILE A 78 -2.99 -7.25 2.32
C ILE A 78 -2.03 -6.74 1.24
N VAL A 79 -0.84 -7.35 1.12
CA VAL A 79 0.14 -6.99 0.09
C VAL A 79 -0.38 -7.34 -1.30
N ASN A 80 -0.93 -8.55 -1.47
CA ASN A 80 -1.52 -8.99 -2.73
C ASN A 80 -2.64 -8.04 -3.18
N GLU A 81 -3.64 -7.81 -2.31
CA GLU A 81 -4.77 -6.93 -2.61
C GLU A 81 -4.34 -5.50 -2.90
N PHE A 82 -3.39 -4.95 -2.15
CA PHE A 82 -2.85 -3.61 -2.40
C PHE A 82 -2.18 -3.51 -3.77
N LEU A 83 -1.31 -4.46 -4.12
CA LEU A 83 -0.55 -4.42 -5.37
C LEU A 83 -1.42 -4.75 -6.58
N MET A 84 -2.43 -5.62 -6.44
CA MET A 84 -3.46 -5.82 -7.47
C MET A 84 -4.27 -4.53 -7.68
N SER A 85 -4.75 -3.92 -6.59
CA SER A 85 -5.55 -2.69 -6.65
C SER A 85 -4.80 -1.49 -7.24
N THR A 86 -3.48 -1.47 -7.10
CA THR A 86 -2.62 -0.40 -7.63
C THR A 86 -2.02 -0.73 -9.00
N GLY A 87 -2.31 -1.91 -9.57
CA GLY A 87 -1.83 -2.32 -10.89
C GLY A 87 -0.37 -2.78 -10.94
N HIS A 88 0.25 -3.08 -9.81
CA HIS A 88 1.61 -3.65 -9.74
C HIS A 88 1.62 -5.17 -9.86
N LEU A 89 0.48 -5.82 -9.55
CA LEU A 89 0.25 -7.25 -9.80
C LEU A 89 -1.01 -7.43 -10.68
N PRO A 90 -1.05 -8.48 -11.53
CA PRO A 90 -2.25 -8.85 -12.27
C PRO A 90 -3.30 -9.50 -11.34
N GLY A 91 -4.52 -9.70 -11.84
CA GLY A 91 -5.54 -10.52 -11.18
C GLY A 91 -6.77 -9.77 -10.65
N ALA A 92 -6.80 -8.44 -10.73
CA ALA A 92 -7.96 -7.65 -10.29
C ALA A 92 -9.24 -7.92 -11.11
N HIS A 93 -9.11 -8.30 -12.38
CA HIS A 93 -10.22 -8.58 -13.28
C HIS A 93 -9.93 -9.82 -14.14
N ARG A 94 -11.00 -10.52 -14.53
CA ARG A 94 -10.97 -11.61 -15.51
C ARG A 94 -10.79 -11.05 -16.93
N ASP A 95 -10.27 -11.85 -17.84
CA ASP A 95 -9.96 -11.40 -19.21
C ASP A 95 -11.18 -10.93 -19.99
N GLU A 96 -12.35 -11.51 -19.75
CA GLU A 96 -13.61 -11.13 -20.39
C GLU A 96 -14.28 -9.91 -19.74
N CYS A 97 -13.72 -9.37 -18.66
CA CYS A 97 -14.29 -8.21 -17.98
C CYS A 97 -14.10 -6.95 -18.83
N PRO A 98 -15.16 -6.17 -19.13
CA PRO A 98 -15.02 -4.93 -19.90
C PRO A 98 -14.13 -3.88 -19.20
N VAL A 99 -13.99 -3.97 -17.87
CA VAL A 99 -13.05 -3.11 -17.12
C VAL A 99 -11.60 -3.52 -17.37
N GLN A 100 -11.31 -4.80 -17.59
CA GLN A 100 -9.96 -5.28 -17.92
C GLN A 100 -9.44 -4.62 -19.20
N ALA A 101 -10.26 -4.52 -20.24
CA ALA A 101 -9.89 -3.84 -21.48
C ALA A 101 -9.51 -2.36 -21.24
N ARG A 102 -10.25 -1.66 -20.37
CA ARG A 102 -9.96 -0.27 -19.98
C ARG A 102 -8.65 -0.16 -19.21
N ILE A 103 -8.39 -1.08 -18.27
CA ILE A 103 -7.14 -1.11 -17.51
C ILE A 103 -5.96 -1.35 -18.43
N LEU A 104 -6.05 -2.32 -19.34
CA LEU A 104 -4.99 -2.64 -20.30
C LEU A 104 -4.62 -1.43 -21.18
N ALA A 105 -5.61 -0.63 -21.59
CA ALA A 105 -5.39 0.62 -22.34
C ALA A 105 -4.62 1.68 -21.52
N CYS A 106 -4.69 1.64 -20.19
CA CYS A 106 -3.92 2.50 -19.29
C CYS A 106 -2.48 2.02 -19.05
N HIS A 107 -2.04 0.92 -19.67
CA HIS A 107 -0.68 0.37 -19.54
C HIS A 107 -0.27 0.16 -18.07
N PRO A 108 -0.95 -0.73 -17.33
CA PRO A 108 -0.68 -0.92 -15.90
C PRO A 108 0.74 -1.46 -15.69
N PRO A 109 1.41 -1.14 -14.58
CA PRO A 109 2.79 -1.58 -14.31
C PRO A 109 3.03 -3.07 -14.56
N TRP A 110 2.15 -3.96 -14.09
CA TRP A 110 2.30 -5.42 -14.28
C TRP A 110 2.37 -5.87 -15.76
N ARG A 111 1.94 -5.04 -16.71
CA ARG A 111 1.98 -5.32 -18.15
C ARG A 111 3.12 -4.61 -18.88
N GLN A 112 3.87 -3.75 -18.19
CA GLN A 112 5.01 -3.04 -18.78
C GLN A 112 6.23 -3.97 -18.80
N LYS A 113 7.03 -3.89 -19.87
CA LYS A 113 8.30 -4.61 -19.91
C LYS A 113 9.24 -4.02 -18.85
N PRO A 114 10.02 -4.83 -18.13
CA PRO A 114 11.10 -4.33 -17.29
C PRO A 114 12.02 -3.46 -18.14
N ARG A 115 12.45 -2.31 -17.60
CA ARG A 115 13.45 -1.46 -18.25
C ARG A 115 14.84 -2.10 -18.20
#